data_AF-A0A1E1WFX6-F1
#
_entry.id   AF-A0A1E1WFX6-F1
#
_cell.length_a   1.000
_cell.length_b   1.000
_cell.length_c   1.000
_cell.angle_alpha   90.00
_cell.angle_beta   90.00
_cell.angle_gamma   90.00
#
_symmetry.space_group_name_H-M   'P 1'
#
loop_
_entity.id
_entity.type
_entity.pdbx_description
1 polymer ?
#
loop_
_entity_poly.entity_id
_entity_poly.type
_entity_poly.pdbx_seq_one_letter_code
_entity_poly.pdbx_strand_id
1 'polypeptide(L)'
;WGLVAAAPPPHAQRSLLMVAKCLQNLANLVEFGAKEPYMEVVNPFILKNKERMVVFLDQLSSVQDPGTISQNTNNNVDIAKELATLHHICVSHLSELQTLAKSQPAIRKLVTVTEMLTKHKHKYLEMIR
;
A
#
# COMPACT_ATOMS: atom_id res chain seq x y z
N TRP A 1 8.58 -4.85 -5.20
CA TRP A 1 9.29 -3.66 -5.74
C TRP A 1 10.00 -3.91 -7.07
N GLY A 2 10.44 -5.14 -7.40
CA GLY A 2 10.93 -5.44 -8.76
C GLY A 2 12.19 -4.66 -9.20
N LEU A 3 12.94 -4.09 -8.25
CA LEU A 3 14.09 -3.22 -8.53
C LEU A 3 15.33 -4.00 -9.05
N VAL A 4 15.40 -5.30 -8.76
CA VAL A 4 16.46 -6.20 -9.22
C VAL A 4 15.85 -7.51 -9.69
N ALA A 5 16.50 -8.17 -10.66
CA ALA A 5 16.02 -9.41 -11.28
C ALA A 5 16.19 -10.66 -10.39
N ALA A 6 17.11 -10.61 -9.43
CA ALA A 6 17.40 -11.73 -8.55
C ALA A 6 17.79 -11.24 -7.14
N ALA A 7 17.71 -12.13 -6.16
CA ALA A 7 18.14 -11.83 -4.80
C ALA A 7 19.63 -11.47 -4.77
N PRO A 8 20.03 -10.37 -4.10
CA PRO A 8 21.44 -10.02 -3.96
C PRO A 8 22.22 -11.12 -3.20
N PRO A 9 23.52 -11.28 -3.44
CA PRO A 9 24.35 -12.20 -2.67
C PRO A 9 24.44 -11.77 -1.18
N PRO A 10 24.78 -12.68 -0.24
CA PRO A 10 24.70 -12.42 1.21
C PRO A 10 25.44 -11.16 1.68
N HIS A 11 26.62 -10.87 1.13
CA HIS A 11 27.39 -9.67 1.47
C HIS A 11 26.65 -8.38 1.03
N ALA A 12 26.03 -8.39 -0.15
CA ALA A 12 25.26 -7.25 -0.64
C ALA A 12 23.98 -7.06 0.18
N GLN A 13 23.30 -8.16 0.57
CA GLN A 13 22.15 -8.09 1.47
C GLN A 13 22.51 -7.42 2.81
N ARG A 14 23.65 -7.80 3.40
CA ARG A 14 24.14 -7.20 4.64
C ARG A 14 24.37 -5.70 4.48
N SER A 15 25.03 -5.27 3.40
CA SER A 15 25.27 -3.85 3.12
C SER A 15 23.96 -3.08 2.90
N LEU A 16 23.03 -3.63 2.12
CA LEU A 16 21.72 -3.01 1.88
C LEU A 16 20.92 -2.87 3.19
N LEU A 17 20.98 -3.85 4.08
CA LEU A 17 20.34 -3.76 5.39
C LEU A 17 20.94 -2.62 6.23
N MET A 18 22.26 -2.45 6.21
CA MET A 18 22.93 -1.35 6.93
C MET A 18 22.54 0.02 6.38
N VAL A 19 22.48 0.15 5.05
CA VAL A 19 21.99 1.35 4.38
C VAL A 19 20.54 1.63 4.76
N ALA A 20 19.67 0.61 4.72
CA ALA A 20 18.26 0.75 5.11
C ALA A 20 18.10 1.19 6.56
N LYS A 21 18.87 0.62 7.50
CA LYS A 21 18.87 1.04 8.91
C LYS A 21 19.29 2.51 9.07
N CYS A 22 20.35 2.92 8.38
CA CYS A 22 20.81 4.30 8.39
C CYS A 22 19.73 5.27 7.88
N LEU A 23 19.14 4.97 6.72
CA LEU A 23 18.08 5.78 6.13
C LEU A 23 16.83 5.82 7.02
N GLN A 24 16.48 4.71 7.66
CA GLN A 24 15.37 4.64 8.62
C GLN A 24 15.59 5.57 9.81
N ASN A 25 16.77 5.56 10.41
CA ASN A 25 17.09 6.44 11.54
C ASN A 25 17.16 7.91 11.12
N LEU A 26 17.71 8.20 9.94
CA LEU A 26 17.68 9.55 9.36
C LEU A 26 16.24 10.03 9.13
N ALA A 27 15.36 9.20 8.56
CA ALA A 27 13.95 9.51 8.36
C ALA A 27 13.21 9.73 9.69
N ASN A 28 13.57 8.96 10.72
CA ASN A 28 13.05 9.12 12.08
C ASN A 28 13.68 10.29 12.85
N LEU A 29 14.66 10.99 12.27
CA LEU A 29 15.37 12.13 12.88
C LEU A 29 16.07 11.76 14.21
N VAL A 30 16.50 10.51 14.36
CA VAL A 30 17.16 9.96 15.54
C VAL A 30 18.52 9.33 15.21
N GLU A 31 19.41 9.34 16.19
CA GLU A 31 20.74 8.73 16.10
C GLU A 31 20.72 7.29 16.63
N PHE A 32 21.75 6.51 16.29
CA PHE A 32 22.02 5.25 16.98
C PHE A 32 22.61 5.53 18.36
N GLY A 33 22.26 4.70 19.34
CA GLY A 33 22.83 4.73 20.69
C GLY A 33 23.14 3.33 21.20
N ALA A 34 23.24 3.17 22.51
CA ALA A 34 23.75 1.96 23.18
C ALA A 34 23.08 0.62 22.81
N LYS A 35 21.88 0.64 22.21
CA LYS A 35 21.22 -0.58 21.69
C LYS A 35 21.92 -1.14 20.45
N GLU A 36 22.59 -0.30 19.65
CA GLU A 36 23.26 -0.67 18.41
C GLU A 36 24.63 0.03 18.29
N PRO A 37 25.60 -0.28 19.17
CA PRO A 37 26.86 0.45 19.26
C PRO A 37 27.70 0.40 17.96
N TYR A 38 27.58 -0.70 17.20
CA TYR A 38 28.26 -0.85 15.91
C TYR A 38 27.75 0.12 14.82
N MET A 39 26.60 0.77 15.02
CA MET A 39 26.02 1.76 14.11
C MET A 39 26.35 3.20 14.47
N GLU A 40 26.90 3.47 15.66
CA GLU A 40 27.20 4.85 16.11
C GLU A 40 28.17 5.58 15.17
N VAL A 41 29.01 4.84 14.45
CA VAL A 41 29.92 5.38 13.42
C VAL A 41 29.18 6.16 12.32
N VAL A 42 27.87 5.91 12.17
CA VAL A 42 27.00 6.50 11.17
C VAL A 42 26.32 7.78 11.67
N ASN A 43 26.31 8.06 12.98
CA ASN A 43 25.66 9.25 13.56
C ASN A 43 26.13 10.58 12.93
N PRO A 44 27.42 10.79 12.58
CA PRO A 44 27.84 11.99 11.87
C PRO A 44 27.12 12.20 10.53
N PHE A 45 26.81 11.12 9.80
CA PHE A 45 26.02 11.20 8.56
C PHE A 45 24.57 11.60 8.85
N ILE A 46 23.96 11.03 9.90
CA ILE A 46 22.59 11.34 10.29
C ILE A 46 22.46 12.81 10.68
N LEU A 47 23.30 13.27 11.60
CA LEU A 47 23.31 14.66 12.08
C LEU A 47 23.50 15.65 10.92
N LYS A 48 24.44 15.37 10.02
CA LYS A 48 24.71 16.23 8.86
C LYS A 48 23.54 16.34 7.88
N ASN A 49 22.72 15.29 7.74
CA ASN A 49 21.64 15.26 6.76
C ASN A 49 20.24 15.46 7.36
N LYS A 50 20.14 15.60 8.68
CA LYS A 50 18.87 15.72 9.41
C LYS A 50 17.98 16.84 8.85
N GLU A 51 18.53 18.03 8.67
CA GLU A 51 17.81 19.18 8.11
C GLU A 51 17.30 18.91 6.68
N ARG A 52 18.13 18.27 5.85
CA ARG A 52 17.76 17.91 4.46
C ARG A 52 16.61 16.92 4.43
N MET A 53 16.56 15.99 5.38
CA MET A 53 15.44 15.05 5.51
C MET A 53 14.15 15.78 5.89
N VAL A 54 14.19 16.75 6.81
CA VAL A 54 13.02 17.57 7.16
C VAL A 54 12.49 18.30 5.93
N VAL A 55 13.35 19.04 5.23
CA VAL A 55 12.96 19.75 4.00
C VAL A 55 12.38 18.81 2.95
N PHE A 56 12.97 17.62 2.79
CA PHE A 56 12.46 16.62 1.86
C PHE A 56 11.05 16.13 2.24
N LEU A 57 10.81 15.83 3.51
CA LEU A 57 9.49 15.40 4.00
C LEU A 57 8.44 16.51 3.86
N ASP A 58 8.81 17.76 4.15
CA ASP A 58 7.93 18.92 3.98
C ASP A 58 7.52 19.09 2.51
N GLN A 59 8.48 19.04 1.59
CA GLN A 59 8.23 19.11 0.15
C GLN A 59 7.36 17.94 -0.33
N LEU A 60 7.62 16.72 0.14
CA LEU A 60 6.85 15.54 -0.21
C LEU A 60 5.39 15.66 0.25
N SER A 61 5.16 16.27 1.42
CA SER A 61 3.82 16.48 1.98
C SER A 61 3.04 17.62 1.31
N SER A 62 3.72 18.48 0.55
CA SER A 62 3.14 19.61 -0.18
C SER A 62 2.47 19.15 -1.48
N VAL A 63 1.36 18.42 -1.35
CA VAL A 63 0.52 18.04 -2.50
C VAL A 63 -0.45 19.17 -2.83
N GLN A 64 -0.39 19.68 -4.07
CA GLN A 64 -1.40 20.61 -4.60
C GLN A 64 -2.73 19.89 -4.82
N ASP A 65 -3.84 20.63 -4.78
CA ASP A 65 -5.23 20.15 -4.75
C ASP A 65 -5.47 18.73 -5.34
N PRO A 66 -6.04 17.78 -4.56
CA PRO A 66 -6.20 16.37 -4.95
C PRO A 66 -6.97 16.15 -6.28
N GLY A 67 -7.65 17.17 -6.80
CA GLY A 67 -8.43 17.12 -8.03
C GLY A 67 -7.63 17.24 -9.33
N THR A 68 -6.32 17.55 -9.28
CA THR A 68 -5.49 17.76 -10.49
C THR A 68 -4.55 16.60 -10.82
N ILE A 69 -4.66 15.47 -10.12
CA ILE A 69 -3.87 14.27 -10.46
C ILE A 69 -4.29 13.81 -11.85
N SER A 70 -3.45 14.11 -12.84
CA SER A 70 -3.54 13.57 -14.19
C SER A 70 -3.63 12.06 -14.04
N GLN A 71 -4.78 11.48 -14.39
CA GLN A 71 -4.99 10.04 -14.33
C GLN A 71 -3.84 9.41 -15.11
N ASN A 72 -2.92 8.77 -14.40
CA ASN A 72 -1.86 8.01 -15.04
C ASN A 72 -2.57 6.78 -15.62
N THR A 73 -3.11 6.93 -16.83
CA THR A 73 -3.90 5.93 -17.57
C THR A 73 -3.07 4.73 -18.00
N ASN A 74 -1.80 4.64 -17.59
CA ASN A 74 -0.91 3.51 -17.83
C ASN A 74 -1.16 2.35 -16.85
N ASN A 75 -2.43 2.03 -16.63
CA ASN A 75 -2.84 0.88 -15.85
C ASN A 75 -3.35 -0.17 -16.84
N ASN A 76 -2.46 -1.05 -17.28
CA ASN A 76 -2.81 -2.41 -17.74
C ASN A 76 -3.36 -3.23 -16.54
N VAL A 77 -4.26 -2.63 -15.77
CA VAL A 77 -4.99 -3.27 -14.69
C VAL A 77 -6.14 -3.98 -15.38
N ASP A 78 -6.20 -5.31 -15.23
CA ASP A 78 -7.37 -6.06 -15.62
C ASP A 78 -8.52 -5.69 -14.66
N ILE A 79 -9.26 -4.66 -15.05
CA ILE A 79 -10.38 -4.11 -14.27
C ILE A 79 -11.40 -5.21 -13.94
N ALA A 80 -11.63 -6.15 -14.86
CA ALA A 80 -12.57 -7.24 -14.64
C ALA A 80 -12.10 -8.16 -13.51
N LYS A 81 -10.79 -8.48 -13.47
CA LYS A 81 -10.20 -9.26 -12.38
C LYS A 81 -10.27 -8.53 -11.04
N GLU A 82 -9.91 -7.25 -10.98
CA GLU A 82 -9.97 -6.45 -9.75
C GLU A 82 -11.42 -6.33 -9.23
N LEU A 83 -12.39 -6.09 -10.12
CA LEU A 83 -13.80 -6.07 -9.74
C LEU A 83 -14.31 -7.44 -9.25
N ALA A 84 -13.83 -8.54 -9.83
CA ALA A 84 -14.15 -9.88 -9.33
C ALA A 84 -13.57 -10.13 -7.94
N THR A 85 -12.34 -9.68 -7.68
CA THR A 85 -11.73 -9.72 -6.34
C THR A 85 -12.53 -8.87 -5.35
N LEU A 86 -12.93 -7.65 -5.73
CA LEU A 86 -13.78 -6.80 -4.91
C LEU A 86 -15.12 -7.47 -4.59
N HIS A 87 -15.77 -8.07 -5.59
CA HIS A 87 -17.02 -8.82 -5.41
C HIS A 87 -16.85 -9.97 -4.41
N HIS A 88 -15.77 -10.75 -4.52
CA HIS A 88 -15.48 -11.85 -3.60
C HIS A 88 -15.32 -11.36 -2.15
N ILE A 89 -14.64 -10.24 -1.94
CA ILE A 89 -14.51 -9.61 -0.62
C ILE A 89 -15.87 -9.18 -0.09
N CYS A 90 -16.70 -8.54 -0.92
CA CYS A 90 -18.05 -8.12 -0.54
C CYS A 90 -18.95 -9.29 -0.16
N VAL A 91 -18.88 -10.41 -0.90
CA VAL A 91 -19.64 -11.63 -0.56
C VAL A 91 -19.16 -12.21 0.76
N SER A 92 -17.85 -12.24 1.00
CA SER A 92 -17.24 -12.80 2.22
C SER A 92 -17.67 -12.05 3.48
N HIS A 93 -17.93 -10.73 3.37
CA HIS A 93 -18.34 -9.88 4.49
C HIS A 93 -19.79 -9.36 4.35
N LEU A 94 -20.65 -10.11 3.65
CA LEU A 94 -21.99 -9.64 3.28
C LEU A 94 -22.86 -9.32 4.51
N SER A 95 -22.77 -10.09 5.59
CA SER A 95 -23.54 -9.88 6.83
C SER A 95 -23.21 -8.55 7.52
N GLU A 96 -21.93 -8.20 7.57
CA GLU A 96 -21.44 -6.92 8.09
C GLU A 96 -21.89 -5.77 7.19
N LEU A 97 -21.75 -5.93 5.87
CA LEU A 97 -22.20 -4.94 4.88
C LEU A 97 -23.72 -4.73 4.95
N GLN A 98 -24.52 -5.76 5.18
CA GLN A 98 -25.98 -5.66 5.38
C GLN A 98 -26.32 -4.90 6.67
N THR A 99 -25.51 -5.05 7.72
CA THR A 99 -25.70 -4.28 8.96
C THR A 99 -25.40 -2.80 8.74
N LEU A 100 -24.30 -2.50 8.04
CA LEU A 100 -23.91 -1.13 7.65
C LEU A 100 -24.87 -0.49 6.63
N ALA A 101 -25.49 -1.29 5.76
CA ALA A 101 -26.45 -0.81 4.76
C ALA A 101 -27.73 -0.21 5.39
N LYS A 102 -28.00 -0.50 6.66
CA LYS A 102 -29.12 0.11 7.41
C LYS A 102 -28.89 1.62 7.62
N SER A 103 -27.67 2.03 7.90
CA SER A 103 -27.31 3.43 8.17
C SER A 103 -26.74 4.16 6.95
N GLN A 104 -26.19 3.45 5.96
CA GLN A 104 -25.51 4.06 4.81
C GLN A 104 -26.16 3.69 3.45
N PRO A 105 -26.70 4.67 2.71
CA PRO A 105 -27.40 4.40 1.44
C PRO A 105 -26.47 3.93 0.31
N ALA A 106 -25.20 4.34 0.32
CA ALA A 106 -24.22 3.90 -0.67
C ALA A 106 -23.88 2.40 -0.50
N ILE A 107 -23.70 1.95 0.75
CA ILE A 107 -23.45 0.53 1.05
C ILE A 107 -24.64 -0.33 0.68
N ARG A 108 -25.86 0.16 0.86
CA ARG A 108 -27.07 -0.55 0.40
C ARG A 108 -27.02 -0.84 -1.11
N LYS A 109 -26.63 0.14 -1.94
CA LYS A 109 -26.44 -0.08 -3.38
C LYS A 109 -25.37 -1.15 -3.65
N LEU A 110 -24.25 -1.09 -2.94
CA LEU A 110 -23.18 -2.08 -3.06
C LEU A 110 -23.68 -3.50 -2.74
N VAL A 111 -24.36 -3.69 -1.60
CA VAL A 111 -24.94 -4.97 -1.19
C VAL A 111 -25.90 -5.51 -2.25
N THR A 112 -26.79 -4.67 -2.78
CA THR A 112 -27.71 -5.06 -3.85
C THR A 112 -26.98 -5.54 -5.09
N VAL A 113 -25.96 -4.80 -5.55
CA VAL A 113 -25.16 -5.20 -6.72
C VAL A 113 -24.40 -6.50 -6.45
N THR A 114 -23.80 -6.65 -5.27
CA THR A 114 -23.11 -7.88 -4.86
C THR A 114 -24.05 -9.08 -4.89
N GLU A 115 -25.25 -8.97 -4.34
CA GLU A 115 -26.26 -10.04 -4.35
C GLU A 115 -26.76 -10.35 -5.77
N MET A 116 -26.99 -9.33 -6.59
CA MET A 116 -27.41 -9.50 -7.99
C MET A 116 -26.36 -10.26 -8.82
N LEU A 117 -25.08 -9.86 -8.71
CA LEU A 117 -23.98 -10.52 -9.40
C LEU A 117 -23.79 -11.96 -8.92
N THR A 118 -23.95 -12.20 -7.61
CA THR A 118 -23.91 -13.55 -7.04
C THR A 118 -25.03 -14.42 -7.62
N LYS A 119 -26.28 -13.92 -7.65
CA LYS A 119 -27.41 -14.65 -8.27
C LYS A 119 -27.18 -14.93 -9.75
N HIS A 120 -26.68 -13.96 -10.49
CA HIS A 120 -26.37 -14.12 -11.92
C HIS A 120 -25.32 -15.21 -12.17
N LYS A 121 -24.24 -15.23 -11.37
CA LYS A 121 -23.21 -16.27 -11.44
C LYS A 121 -23.79 -17.68 -11.19
N HIS A 122 -24.62 -17.84 -10.17
CA HIS A 122 -25.25 -19.14 -9.89
C HIS A 122 -26.13 -19.59 -11.06
N LYS A 123 -26.97 -18.70 -11.59
CA LYS A 123 -27.83 -19.01 -12.75
C LYS A 123 -27.02 -19.44 -13.97
N TYR A 124 -25.93 -18.74 -14.27
CA TYR A 124 -25.05 -19.07 -15.39
C TYR A 124 -24.42 -20.46 -15.24
N LEU A 125 -23.93 -20.80 -14.04
CA LEU A 125 -23.34 -22.11 -13.76
C LEU A 125 -24.35 -23.25 -13.88
N GLU A 126 -25.60 -23.02 -13.46
CA GLU A 126 -26.69 -24.00 -13.61
C GLU A 126 -27.10 -24.21 -15.08
N MET A 127 -26.96 -23.20 -15.95
CA MET A 127 -27.29 -23.31 -17.38
C MET A 127 -26.23 -24.04 -18.20
N ILE A 128 -25.02 -24.21 -17.67
CA ILE A 128 -23.87 -24.84 -18.36
C ILE A 128 -23.65 -26.29 -17.87
N ARG A 129 -24.33 -26.68 -16.79
CA ARG A 129 -24.46 -28.08 -16.38
C ARG A 129 -25.50 -28.80 -17.23
#